data_AF-A0A9P4HME7-F1
#
_entry.id   AF-A0A9P4HME7-F1
#
_cell.length_a   1.000
_cell.length_b   1.000
_cell.length_c   1.000
_cell.angle_alpha   90.00
_cell.angle_beta   90.00
_cell.angle_gamma   90.00
#
_symmetry.space_group_name_H-M   'P 1'
#
loop_
_entity.id
_entity.type
_entity.pdbx_description
1 polymer ?
#
loop_
_entity_poly.entity_id
_entity_poly.type
_entity_poly.pdbx_seq_one_letter_code
_entity_poly.pdbx_strand_id
1 'polypeptide(L)'
;MVASSLILSILFLQLIEGLLFFCAASTKASPFFRPTSQIALIDLCNAMNDLAKLPKLSKLDGLLETLLHKYEHDANYAGCRGGSDLQLPSLQNEILPISGSRWVLSGPDQHTKDIYQPILPALRLASRFLQENYPLLWFSVLTFGEQRQSPEREQRILSTTAYHNSQDAAEKVKLNLQELGEVVTIMFVPRSAKETAYGITYRKGLETPFSNEFTNNNWPQMREKCRLPAYRRRKPRIVMNRDSRDHLPYQHVHSSTVAKNRLMFVIAVTLVHEVAHAYHMLLGKGRDPLWSRNDIYLELGSSREQRVLGGMIGEGFRMLFSMDIIAYINLQARDYAFKYLTKDDNPFHTKASTDGKVKNWPVLDADSFRGSELCIDGRCQQYLAAIQAVSVKWIIAWFREEEWVERRQH
;
A
#
# COMPACT_ATOMS: atom_id res chain seq x y z
N MET A 1 -51.93 14.29 8.32
CA MET A 1 -51.31 13.04 7.82
C MET A 1 -50.56 13.18 6.49
N VAL A 2 -50.78 14.21 5.67
CA VAL A 2 -50.08 14.35 4.37
C VAL A 2 -48.65 14.93 4.50
N ALA A 3 -48.36 15.69 5.57
CA ALA A 3 -47.04 16.32 5.76
C ALA A 3 -45.91 15.34 6.14
N SER A 4 -46.22 14.22 6.81
CA SER A 4 -45.20 13.23 7.22
C SER A 4 -44.71 12.37 6.06
N SER A 5 -45.53 12.17 5.03
CA SER A 5 -45.13 11.43 3.83
C SER A 5 -44.20 12.25 2.92
N LEU A 6 -44.35 13.59 2.91
CA LEU A 6 -43.51 14.45 2.07
C LEU A 6 -42.10 14.60 2.66
N ILE A 7 -41.99 14.68 4.00
CA ILE A 7 -40.70 14.77 4.70
C ILE A 7 -39.91 13.45 4.58
N LEU A 8 -40.59 12.30 4.63
CA LEU A 8 -39.93 11.00 4.38
C LEU A 8 -39.44 10.87 2.93
N SER A 9 -40.23 11.32 1.95
CA SER A 9 -39.82 11.27 0.54
C SER A 9 -38.66 12.21 0.22
N ILE A 10 -38.60 13.39 0.85
CA ILE A 10 -37.49 14.34 0.69
C ILE A 10 -36.21 13.81 1.37
N LEU A 11 -36.32 13.20 2.56
CA LEU A 11 -35.17 12.54 3.22
C LEU A 11 -34.69 11.30 2.45
N PHE A 12 -35.60 10.54 1.84
CA PHE A 12 -35.25 9.37 1.03
C PHE A 12 -34.60 9.78 -0.30
N LEU A 13 -35.06 10.85 -0.94
CA LEU A 13 -34.41 11.45 -2.11
C LEU A 13 -33.05 12.07 -1.78
N GLN A 14 -32.87 12.71 -0.62
CA GLN A 14 -31.55 13.19 -0.18
C GLN A 14 -30.59 12.06 0.21
N LEU A 15 -31.10 10.93 0.72
CA LEU A 15 -30.30 9.73 0.98
C LEU A 15 -29.87 9.05 -0.34
N ILE A 16 -30.77 9.00 -1.33
CA ILE A 16 -30.50 8.44 -2.66
C ILE A 16 -29.59 9.37 -3.48
N GLU A 17 -29.80 10.68 -3.44
CA GLU A 17 -28.88 11.65 -4.06
C GLU A 17 -27.53 11.68 -3.35
N GLY A 18 -27.48 11.47 -2.02
CA GLY A 18 -26.25 11.22 -1.29
C GLY A 18 -25.53 9.96 -1.78
N LEU A 19 -26.23 8.83 -1.89
CA LEU A 19 -25.71 7.56 -2.39
C LEU A 19 -25.31 7.59 -3.88
N LEU A 20 -25.98 8.41 -4.70
CA LEU A 20 -25.66 8.62 -6.11
C LEU A 20 -24.51 9.63 -6.30
N PHE A 21 -24.39 10.66 -5.45
CA PHE A 21 -23.23 11.56 -5.43
C PHE A 21 -21.96 10.88 -4.91
N PHE A 22 -22.09 9.85 -4.08
CA PHE A 22 -20.98 8.98 -3.68
C PHE A 22 -20.36 8.21 -4.86
N CYS A 23 -21.02 8.16 -6.02
CA CYS A 23 -20.60 7.34 -7.17
C CYS A 23 -20.02 8.11 -8.36
N ALA A 24 -19.87 9.45 -8.31
CA ALA A 24 -19.46 10.24 -9.48
C ALA A 24 -18.01 10.77 -9.45
N ALA A 25 -17.15 10.23 -8.60
CA ALA A 25 -15.70 10.42 -8.71
C ALA A 25 -15.02 9.07 -8.96
N SER A 26 -15.36 8.47 -10.11
CA SER A 26 -14.49 7.49 -10.76
C SER A 26 -13.20 8.22 -11.09
N THR A 27 -12.22 8.10 -10.21
CA THR A 27 -10.86 8.36 -10.62
C THR A 27 -10.51 7.21 -11.54
N LYS A 28 -10.49 7.50 -12.85
CA LYS A 28 -10.03 6.57 -13.87
C LYS A 28 -8.85 5.78 -13.29
N ALA A 29 -8.97 4.45 -13.31
CA ALA A 29 -7.85 3.56 -13.06
C ALA A 29 -6.60 4.15 -13.72
N SER A 30 -5.44 4.05 -13.07
CA SER A 30 -4.17 4.34 -13.75
C SER A 30 -4.22 3.60 -15.09
N PRO A 31 -4.11 4.30 -16.24
CA PRO A 31 -4.22 3.66 -17.56
C PRO A 31 -3.16 2.56 -17.76
N PHE A 32 -2.20 2.50 -16.84
CA PHE A 32 -1.08 1.58 -16.80
C PHE A 32 -1.29 0.35 -15.93
N PHE A 33 -2.41 0.23 -15.20
CA PHE A 33 -2.75 -1.03 -14.55
C PHE A 33 -3.37 -1.96 -15.57
N ARG A 34 -2.52 -2.72 -16.28
CA ARG A 34 -2.97 -3.75 -17.23
C ARG A 34 -3.32 -5.01 -16.43
N PRO A 35 -4.53 -5.59 -16.60
CA PRO A 35 -5.00 -6.70 -15.77
C PRO A 35 -3.99 -7.84 -15.71
N THR A 36 -3.57 -8.16 -14.49
CA THR A 36 -2.87 -9.38 -14.13
C THR A 36 -3.94 -10.47 -13.85
N SER A 37 -3.63 -11.78 -13.88
CA SER A 37 -4.70 -12.82 -13.78
C SER A 37 -5.62 -12.54 -12.60
N GLN A 38 -6.91 -12.45 -12.92
CA GLN A 38 -7.98 -12.52 -11.95
C GLN A 38 -7.90 -13.87 -11.24
N ILE A 39 -7.89 -13.86 -9.91
CA ILE A 39 -7.88 -15.10 -9.13
C ILE A 39 -9.26 -15.37 -8.55
N ALA A 40 -9.87 -14.42 -7.85
CA ALA A 40 -11.16 -14.70 -7.22
C ALA A 40 -11.96 -13.44 -6.91
N LEU A 41 -13.30 -13.58 -6.96
CA LEU A 41 -14.24 -12.75 -6.23
C LEU A 41 -14.81 -13.59 -5.09
N ILE A 42 -14.63 -13.13 -3.86
CA ILE A 42 -14.88 -13.90 -2.65
C ILE A 42 -15.89 -13.18 -1.79
N ASP A 43 -17.00 -13.85 -1.56
CA ASP A 43 -18.02 -13.43 -0.61
C ASP A 43 -17.65 -13.92 0.79
N LEU A 44 -17.14 -13.01 1.61
CA LEU A 44 -16.80 -13.24 3.01
C LEU A 44 -18.06 -12.91 3.84
N CYS A 45 -19.03 -13.83 3.84
CA CYS A 45 -20.21 -13.79 4.72
C CYS A 45 -19.87 -14.31 6.13
N ASN A 46 -20.78 -14.20 7.10
CA ASN A 46 -20.67 -14.74 8.46
C ASN A 46 -21.48 -16.05 8.65
N ALA A 47 -20.81 -17.17 8.94
CA ALA A 47 -21.33 -18.49 9.33
C ALA A 47 -20.14 -19.40 9.73
N MET A 48 -19.89 -19.50 11.04
CA MET A 48 -18.83 -20.31 11.65
C MET A 48 -19.10 -21.81 11.55
N ASN A 49 -18.02 -22.62 11.41
CA ASN A 49 -17.74 -23.75 12.32
C ASN A 49 -16.31 -24.32 12.19
N ASP A 50 -15.65 -24.24 11.03
CA ASP A 50 -14.41 -25.01 10.83
C ASP A 50 -13.08 -24.22 10.98
N LEU A 51 -13.10 -22.88 10.88
CA LEU A 51 -11.89 -22.05 10.99
C LEU A 51 -11.56 -21.57 12.41
N ALA A 52 -12.40 -21.85 13.41
CA ALA A 52 -12.22 -21.35 14.78
C ALA A 52 -10.99 -21.93 15.51
N LYS A 53 -10.38 -23.01 14.98
CA LYS A 53 -9.28 -23.74 15.62
C LYS A 53 -7.87 -23.30 15.20
N LEU A 54 -7.74 -22.42 14.21
CA LEU A 54 -6.46 -21.94 13.70
C LEU A 54 -6.03 -20.62 14.38
N PRO A 55 -4.74 -20.43 14.74
CA PRO A 55 -4.21 -19.14 15.18
C PRO A 55 -4.53 -18.01 14.16
N LYS A 56 -4.86 -16.79 14.64
CA LYS A 56 -5.34 -15.68 13.78
C LYS A 56 -4.51 -15.43 12.52
N LEU A 57 -3.18 -15.35 12.64
CA LEU A 57 -2.26 -15.15 11.50
C LEU A 57 -2.31 -16.28 10.46
N SER A 58 -2.56 -17.52 10.88
CA SER A 58 -2.60 -18.68 9.97
C SER A 58 -3.89 -18.79 9.14
N LYS A 59 -4.94 -18.02 9.46
CA LYS A 59 -6.24 -18.13 8.77
C LYS A 59 -6.25 -17.45 7.41
N LEU A 60 -5.76 -16.21 7.31
CA LEU A 60 -5.68 -15.50 6.02
C LEU A 60 -4.66 -16.17 5.10
N ASP A 61 -3.46 -16.43 5.59
CA ASP A 61 -2.42 -17.10 4.80
C ASP A 61 -2.90 -18.47 4.33
N GLY A 62 -3.59 -19.23 5.20
CA GLY A 62 -4.22 -20.51 4.83
C GLY A 62 -5.36 -20.37 3.80
N LEU A 63 -6.20 -19.33 3.90
CA LEU A 63 -7.23 -19.04 2.90
C LEU A 63 -6.59 -18.64 1.56
N LEU A 64 -5.63 -17.73 1.58
CA LEU A 64 -4.89 -17.29 0.40
C LEU A 64 -4.15 -18.46 -0.25
N GLU A 65 -3.51 -19.34 0.52
CA GLU A 65 -2.90 -20.57 0.01
C GLU A 65 -3.93 -21.52 -0.62
N THR A 66 -5.10 -21.68 0.00
CA THR A 66 -6.20 -22.50 -0.55
C THR A 66 -6.72 -21.92 -1.86
N LEU A 67 -6.92 -20.59 -1.91
CA LEU A 67 -7.32 -19.86 -3.12
C LEU A 67 -6.27 -20.01 -4.20
N LEU A 68 -5.01 -19.82 -3.83
CA LEU A 68 -3.86 -19.94 -4.73
C LEU A 68 -3.75 -21.31 -5.35
N HIS A 69 -3.97 -22.35 -4.56
CA HIS A 69 -3.98 -23.72 -5.06
C HIS A 69 -5.16 -23.95 -6.00
N LYS A 70 -6.32 -23.39 -5.70
CA LYS A 70 -7.53 -23.54 -6.53
C LYS A 70 -7.42 -22.84 -7.88
N TYR A 71 -6.78 -21.67 -7.92
CA TYR A 71 -6.59 -20.86 -9.13
C TYR A 71 -5.16 -20.96 -9.66
N GLU A 72 -4.43 -22.02 -9.31
CA GLU A 72 -3.03 -22.19 -9.68
C GLU A 72 -2.85 -22.20 -11.21
N HIS A 73 -3.77 -22.86 -11.93
CA HIS A 73 -3.75 -22.88 -13.40
C HIS A 73 -3.88 -21.47 -13.98
N ASP A 74 -4.84 -20.67 -13.50
CA ASP A 74 -5.09 -19.32 -14.02
C ASP A 74 -3.95 -18.36 -13.67
N ALA A 75 -3.41 -18.48 -12.45
CA ALA A 75 -2.24 -17.73 -12.02
C ALA A 75 -0.99 -18.11 -12.83
N ASN A 76 -0.82 -19.38 -13.21
CA ASN A 76 0.24 -19.81 -14.11
C ASN A 76 0.05 -19.24 -15.51
N TYR A 77 -1.18 -19.33 -16.04
CA TYR A 77 -1.51 -18.85 -17.38
C TYR A 77 -1.22 -17.34 -17.56
N ALA A 78 -1.51 -16.51 -16.56
CA ALA A 78 -1.16 -15.08 -16.64
C ALA A 78 0.27 -14.75 -16.20
N GLY A 79 1.13 -15.75 -16.01
CA GLY A 79 2.54 -15.55 -15.66
C GLY A 79 2.76 -15.04 -14.23
N CYS A 80 1.81 -15.25 -13.32
CA CYS A 80 1.96 -14.85 -11.93
C CYS A 80 2.98 -15.68 -11.18
N ARG A 81 3.25 -16.94 -11.58
CA ARG A 81 4.38 -17.72 -11.04
C ARG A 81 5.73 -17.45 -11.72
N GLY A 82 5.71 -16.73 -12.84
CA GLY A 82 6.89 -16.44 -13.64
C GLY A 82 7.35 -17.62 -14.51
N GLY A 83 8.25 -17.34 -15.46
CA GLY A 83 8.88 -18.32 -16.34
C GLY A 83 10.39 -18.40 -16.13
N SER A 84 11.07 -19.26 -16.90
CA SER A 84 12.53 -19.39 -16.89
C SER A 84 13.24 -18.14 -17.42
N ASP A 85 12.61 -17.42 -18.35
CA ASP A 85 13.28 -16.39 -19.16
C ASP A 85 13.14 -14.98 -18.56
N LEU A 86 12.99 -14.90 -17.24
CA LEU A 86 12.80 -13.64 -16.55
C LEU A 86 14.14 -12.95 -16.31
N GLN A 87 14.16 -11.67 -16.65
CA GLN A 87 15.34 -10.82 -16.45
C GLN A 87 15.40 -10.30 -15.02
N LEU A 88 16.62 -10.02 -14.58
CA LEU A 88 16.85 -9.30 -13.33
C LEU A 88 16.50 -7.82 -13.50
N PRO A 89 16.19 -7.12 -12.39
CA PRO A 89 16.00 -5.68 -12.39
C PRO A 89 17.15 -4.93 -13.10
N SER A 90 16.82 -4.02 -14.02
CA SER A 90 17.82 -3.34 -14.86
C SER A 90 17.92 -1.83 -14.64
N LEU A 91 17.02 -1.20 -13.86
CA LEU A 91 17.10 0.23 -13.53
C LEU A 91 18.50 0.63 -13.03
N GLN A 92 19.02 1.73 -13.58
CA GLN A 92 20.35 2.29 -13.25
C GLN A 92 20.29 3.74 -12.74
N ASN A 93 19.12 4.21 -12.28
CA ASN A 93 19.01 5.58 -11.76
C ASN A 93 19.82 5.78 -10.48
N GLU A 94 20.12 7.05 -10.20
CA GLU A 94 20.71 7.48 -8.93
C GLU A 94 19.78 7.11 -7.77
N ILE A 95 20.38 6.63 -6.68
CA ILE A 95 19.66 6.34 -5.44
C ILE A 95 19.61 7.63 -4.62
N LEU A 96 18.40 8.09 -4.32
CA LEU A 96 18.22 9.29 -3.50
C LEU A 96 18.83 9.08 -2.11
N PRO A 97 19.34 10.15 -1.46
CA PRO A 97 19.89 10.07 -0.11
C PRO A 97 18.98 9.34 0.89
N ILE A 98 17.66 9.60 0.82
CA ILE A 98 16.65 8.94 1.65
C ILE A 98 16.74 7.42 1.59
N SER A 99 17.04 6.83 0.43
CA SER A 99 17.11 5.39 0.22
C SER A 99 18.53 4.83 0.39
N GLY A 100 19.57 5.67 0.41
CA GLY A 100 20.97 5.24 0.41
C GLY A 100 21.69 5.41 1.76
N SER A 101 21.96 6.65 2.18
CA SER A 101 22.87 6.94 3.31
C SER A 101 22.18 7.04 4.67
N ARG A 102 20.86 6.87 4.70
CA ARG A 102 20.03 7.04 5.90
C ARG A 102 19.74 5.75 6.66
N TRP A 103 20.31 4.63 6.21
CA TRP A 103 20.24 3.38 6.93
C TRP A 103 21.10 3.39 8.19
N VAL A 104 20.58 2.80 9.26
CA VAL A 104 21.37 2.49 10.47
C VAL A 104 22.42 1.44 10.09
N LEU A 105 23.70 1.76 10.27
CA LEU A 105 24.81 0.94 9.76
C LEU A 105 25.31 -0.12 10.74
N SER A 106 24.97 0.02 12.02
CA SER A 106 25.42 -0.85 13.10
C SER A 106 24.39 -0.88 14.23
N GLY A 107 24.55 -1.80 15.17
CA GLY A 107 23.61 -2.01 16.26
C GLY A 107 22.94 -3.38 16.14
N PRO A 108 22.05 -3.71 17.09
CA PRO A 108 21.36 -4.99 17.10
C PRO A 108 20.72 -5.23 15.74
N ASP A 109 21.07 -6.35 15.13
CA ASP A 109 20.37 -6.88 13.96
C ASP A 109 20.46 -6.00 12.68
N GLN A 110 21.32 -4.97 12.67
CA GLN A 110 21.54 -4.08 11.52
C GLN A 110 22.71 -4.55 10.64
N HIS A 111 22.47 -5.58 9.83
CA HIS A 111 23.44 -6.11 8.86
C HIS A 111 23.47 -5.32 7.55
N THR A 112 23.24 -4.00 7.62
CA THR A 112 23.00 -3.14 6.45
C THR A 112 24.09 -3.26 5.39
N LYS A 113 25.37 -3.37 5.79
CA LYS A 113 26.48 -3.52 4.84
C LYS A 113 26.37 -4.78 3.99
N ASP A 114 25.92 -5.88 4.57
CA ASP A 114 25.83 -7.19 3.92
C ASP A 114 24.63 -7.26 2.97
N ILE A 115 23.56 -6.53 3.28
CA ILE A 115 22.32 -6.55 2.51
C ILE A 115 22.18 -5.39 1.51
N TYR A 116 23.02 -4.34 1.61
CA TYR A 116 22.90 -3.15 0.78
C TYR A 116 22.98 -3.46 -0.72
N GLN A 117 23.94 -4.30 -1.12
CA GLN A 117 24.10 -4.71 -2.52
C GLN A 117 22.90 -5.54 -3.00
N PRO A 118 22.43 -6.57 -2.26
CA PRO A 118 21.20 -7.27 -2.58
C PRO A 118 19.96 -6.39 -2.76
N ILE A 119 19.77 -5.34 -1.94
CA ILE A 119 18.58 -4.47 -2.02
C ILE A 119 18.72 -3.31 -3.01
N LEU A 120 19.89 -3.15 -3.65
CA LEU A 120 20.17 -2.03 -4.54
C LEU A 120 19.08 -1.83 -5.62
N PRO A 121 18.53 -2.89 -6.27
CA PRO A 121 17.43 -2.72 -7.20
C PRO A 121 16.18 -2.10 -6.58
N ALA A 122 15.82 -2.53 -5.37
CA ALA A 122 14.68 -1.98 -4.64
C ALA A 122 14.89 -0.49 -4.30
N LEU A 123 16.10 -0.11 -3.88
CA LEU A 123 16.45 1.27 -3.57
C LEU A 123 16.40 2.17 -4.82
N ARG A 124 16.81 1.65 -5.98
CA ARG A 124 16.69 2.36 -7.26
C ARG A 124 15.23 2.56 -7.66
N LEU A 125 14.40 1.51 -7.56
CA LEU A 125 12.98 1.62 -7.84
C LEU A 125 12.28 2.60 -6.88
N ALA A 126 12.56 2.52 -5.58
CA ALA A 126 12.05 3.46 -4.58
C ALA A 126 12.48 4.90 -4.89
N SER A 127 13.74 5.10 -5.27
CA SER A 127 14.24 6.43 -5.68
C SER A 127 13.53 6.95 -6.93
N ARG A 128 13.28 6.08 -7.91
CA ARG A 128 12.55 6.41 -9.13
C ARG A 128 11.11 6.85 -8.82
N PHE A 129 10.42 6.12 -7.93
CA PHE A 129 9.10 6.53 -7.40
C PHE A 129 9.09 7.90 -6.71
N LEU A 130 10.22 8.37 -6.21
CA LEU A 130 10.37 9.65 -5.50
C LEU A 130 10.98 10.76 -6.36
N GLN A 131 11.27 10.49 -7.65
CA GLN A 131 11.88 11.45 -8.58
C GLN A 131 10.97 11.77 -9.77
N GLU A 132 10.19 10.80 -10.25
CA GLU A 132 9.35 10.96 -11.44
C GLU A 132 8.11 11.82 -11.15
N ASN A 133 7.71 12.65 -12.12
CA ASN A 133 6.61 13.59 -11.90
C ASN A 133 5.27 12.88 -11.61
N TYR A 134 4.96 11.80 -12.33
CA TYR A 134 3.70 11.06 -12.16
C TYR A 134 3.47 10.59 -10.70
N PRO A 135 4.38 9.83 -10.06
CA PRO A 135 4.23 9.49 -8.64
C PRO A 135 4.25 10.69 -7.70
N LEU A 136 4.98 11.76 -8.05
CA LEU A 136 5.09 12.95 -7.22
C LEU A 136 3.81 13.80 -7.17
N LEU A 137 2.91 13.66 -8.15
CA LEU A 137 1.58 14.29 -8.09
C LEU A 137 0.85 13.92 -6.81
N TRP A 138 1.02 12.69 -6.32
CA TRP A 138 0.44 12.26 -5.05
C TRP A 138 0.98 13.11 -3.88
N PHE A 139 2.30 13.28 -3.81
CA PHE A 139 2.95 14.10 -2.78
C PHE A 139 2.59 15.60 -2.93
N SER A 140 2.34 16.09 -4.14
CA SER A 140 1.90 17.46 -4.39
C SER A 140 0.54 17.74 -3.75
N VAL A 141 -0.43 16.83 -3.87
CA VAL A 141 -1.72 16.97 -3.17
C VAL A 141 -1.54 16.89 -1.66
N LEU A 142 -0.68 16.00 -1.15
CA LEU A 142 -0.38 15.96 0.29
C LEU A 142 0.24 17.26 0.80
N THR A 143 1.03 17.94 -0.04
CA THR A 143 1.72 19.19 0.30
C THR A 143 0.79 20.39 0.21
N PHE A 144 0.12 20.55 -0.94
CA PHE A 144 -0.61 21.76 -1.36
C PHE A 144 -2.12 21.59 -1.48
N GLY A 145 -2.63 20.38 -1.24
CA GLY A 145 -4.07 20.14 -1.20
C GLY A 145 -4.72 20.86 -0.02
N GLU A 146 -5.95 21.30 -0.22
CA GLU A 146 -6.76 21.88 0.84
C GLU A 146 -7.15 20.79 1.84
N GLN A 147 -6.97 21.06 3.13
CA GLN A 147 -7.43 20.16 4.19
C GLN A 147 -8.84 20.58 4.61
N ARG A 148 -9.81 19.67 4.41
CA ARG A 148 -11.19 19.87 4.81
C ARG A 148 -11.54 18.90 5.92
N GLN A 149 -12.35 19.34 6.88
CA GLN A 149 -12.88 18.42 7.88
C GLN A 149 -13.89 17.48 7.21
N SER A 150 -13.79 16.17 7.42
CA SER A 150 -14.83 15.26 6.97
C SER A 150 -16.11 15.53 7.77
N PRO A 151 -17.28 15.70 7.12
CA PRO A 151 -18.54 15.83 7.85
C PRO A 151 -18.94 14.54 8.56
N GLU A 152 -18.44 13.39 8.10
CA GLU A 152 -18.78 12.06 8.61
C GLU A 152 -17.80 11.56 9.68
N ARG A 153 -16.60 12.16 9.75
CA ARG A 153 -15.50 11.67 10.60
C ARG A 153 -14.72 12.84 11.20
N GLU A 154 -14.16 12.64 12.39
CA GLU A 154 -13.21 13.57 13.01
C GLU A 154 -11.81 13.54 12.34
N GLN A 155 -11.75 13.29 11.03
CA GLN A 155 -10.51 13.22 10.26
C GLN A 155 -10.53 14.22 9.10
N ARG A 156 -9.35 14.74 8.77
CA ARG A 156 -9.17 15.68 7.66
C ARG A 156 -9.08 14.92 6.35
N ILE A 157 -9.67 15.45 5.29
CA ILE A 157 -9.60 14.95 3.92
C ILE A 157 -8.80 15.93 3.08
N LEU A 158 -8.01 15.43 2.14
CA LEU A 158 -7.33 16.24 1.13
C LEU A 158 -8.26 16.54 -0.05
N SER A 159 -8.25 17.79 -0.51
CA SER A 159 -8.88 18.22 -1.75
C SER A 159 -7.83 18.80 -2.69
N THR A 160 -7.93 18.48 -3.97
CA THR A 160 -7.02 18.96 -5.00
C THR A 160 -7.18 20.46 -5.25
N THR A 161 -6.10 21.13 -5.63
CA THR A 161 -6.08 22.57 -6.00
C THR A 161 -5.60 22.73 -7.45
N ALA A 162 -5.74 23.89 -8.09
CA ALA A 162 -5.13 24.06 -9.43
C ALA A 162 -3.59 23.95 -9.39
N TYR A 163 -2.98 24.33 -8.26
CA TYR A 163 -1.53 24.43 -8.11
C TYR A 163 -0.80 23.07 -8.02
N HIS A 164 -1.41 22.02 -7.45
CA HIS A 164 -0.69 20.76 -7.21
C HIS A 164 -0.17 20.06 -8.49
N ASN A 165 -0.76 20.34 -9.64
CA ASN A 165 -0.34 19.80 -10.95
C ASN A 165 0.74 20.65 -11.64
N SER A 166 1.16 21.76 -11.04
CA SER A 166 2.19 22.63 -11.61
C SER A 166 3.59 22.02 -11.47
N GLN A 167 4.49 22.42 -12.37
CA GLN A 167 5.91 22.08 -12.29
C GLN A 167 6.53 22.61 -10.98
N ASP A 168 6.18 23.83 -10.56
CA ASP A 168 6.65 24.44 -9.31
C ASP A 168 6.28 23.60 -8.08
N ALA A 169 5.06 23.04 -8.05
CA ALA A 169 4.63 22.15 -6.98
C ALA A 169 5.49 20.87 -6.95
N ALA A 170 5.75 20.26 -8.10
CA ALA A 170 6.60 19.08 -8.21
C ALA A 170 8.05 19.36 -7.76
N GLU A 171 8.63 20.50 -8.15
CA GLU A 171 9.96 20.93 -7.74
C GLU A 171 10.04 21.16 -6.23
N LYS A 172 9.02 21.80 -5.65
CA LYS A 172 8.97 22.00 -4.20
C LYS A 172 8.82 20.69 -3.44
N VAL A 173 8.06 19.73 -3.95
CA VAL A 173 8.00 18.37 -3.39
C VAL A 173 9.36 17.69 -3.45
N LYS A 174 10.09 17.78 -4.57
CA LYS A 174 11.46 17.23 -4.69
C LYS A 174 12.39 17.83 -3.64
N LEU A 175 12.33 19.15 -3.42
CA LEU A 175 13.10 19.82 -2.37
C LEU A 175 12.73 19.32 -0.97
N ASN A 176 11.43 19.13 -0.69
CA ASN A 176 10.98 18.59 0.59
C ASN A 176 11.42 17.12 0.78
N LEU A 177 11.43 16.30 -0.28
CA LEU A 177 11.93 14.93 -0.23
C LEU A 177 13.45 14.87 -0.01
N GLN A 178 14.19 15.81 -0.61
CA GLN A 178 15.62 15.99 -0.32
C GLN A 178 15.85 16.36 1.15
N GLU A 179 15.06 17.30 1.70
CA GLU A 179 15.09 17.66 3.12
C GLU A 179 14.74 16.45 4.01
N LEU A 180 13.73 15.65 3.64
CA LEU A 180 13.40 14.41 4.34
C LEU A 180 14.60 13.46 4.36
N GLY A 181 15.27 13.32 3.23
CA GLY A 181 16.49 12.53 3.07
C GLY A 181 17.66 12.98 3.95
N GLU A 182 17.61 14.16 4.57
CA GLU A 182 18.62 14.61 5.54
C GLU A 182 18.27 14.24 7.00
N VAL A 183 16.99 13.98 7.30
CA VAL A 183 16.48 13.84 8.68
C VAL A 183 15.92 12.46 8.99
N VAL A 184 15.44 11.74 7.98
CA VAL A 184 14.90 10.38 8.15
C VAL A 184 16.00 9.40 8.53
N THR A 185 15.59 8.34 9.20
CA THR A 185 16.42 7.17 9.50
C THR A 185 15.68 5.92 9.06
N ILE A 186 16.37 5.00 8.41
CA ILE A 186 15.82 3.69 8.01
C ILE A 186 16.56 2.60 8.79
N MET A 187 15.85 1.60 9.27
CA MET A 187 16.44 0.45 9.97
C MET A 187 15.57 -0.79 9.81
N PHE A 188 16.10 -1.94 10.21
CA PHE A 188 15.29 -3.15 10.37
C PHE A 188 14.81 -3.30 11.82
N VAL A 189 13.65 -3.92 12.00
CA VAL A 189 13.17 -4.38 13.32
C VAL A 189 14.22 -5.33 13.94
N PRO A 190 14.71 -5.10 15.17
CA PRO A 190 15.58 -6.07 15.84
C PRO A 190 14.83 -7.34 16.24
N ARG A 191 15.52 -8.47 16.37
CA ARG A 191 14.88 -9.77 16.71
C ARG A 191 14.19 -9.76 18.07
N SER A 192 14.62 -8.87 18.98
CA SER A 192 14.00 -8.63 20.29
C SER A 192 12.57 -8.09 20.19
N ALA A 193 12.23 -7.39 19.10
CA ALA A 193 10.92 -6.77 18.92
C ALA A 193 9.90 -7.75 18.27
N LYS A 194 8.64 -7.58 18.64
CA LYS A 194 7.51 -8.39 18.18
C LYS A 194 6.79 -7.79 16.96
N GLU A 195 7.43 -6.87 16.26
CA GLU A 195 6.79 -6.20 15.14
C GLU A 195 6.62 -7.14 13.96
N THR A 196 5.41 -7.16 13.41
CA THR A 196 5.04 -8.04 12.30
C THR A 196 4.69 -7.27 11.03
N ALA A 197 4.48 -5.95 11.07
CA ALA A 197 4.24 -5.14 9.88
C ALA A 197 5.44 -5.15 8.91
N TYR A 198 5.20 -4.93 7.61
CA TYR A 198 6.25 -4.89 6.60
C TYR A 198 7.15 -3.65 6.72
N GLY A 199 6.52 -2.54 7.07
CA GLY A 199 7.14 -1.26 7.39
C GLY A 199 6.32 -0.57 8.47
N ILE A 200 6.98 0.26 9.27
CA ILE A 200 6.33 1.22 10.17
C ILE A 200 7.14 2.50 10.22
N THR A 201 6.44 3.63 10.17
CA THR A 201 7.02 4.94 10.40
C THR A 201 6.67 5.46 11.79
N TYR A 202 7.71 5.70 12.59
CA TYR A 202 7.60 6.35 13.90
C TYR A 202 7.95 7.84 13.80
N ARG A 203 7.20 8.69 14.51
CA ARG A 203 7.42 10.14 14.50
C ARG A 203 8.68 10.54 15.27
N LYS A 204 9.02 9.81 16.34
CA LYS A 204 10.21 10.09 17.16
C LYS A 204 10.92 8.83 17.61
N GLY A 205 12.22 8.98 17.85
CA GLY A 205 13.03 7.90 18.39
C GLY A 205 12.66 7.36 19.77
N LEU A 206 11.92 8.09 20.60
CA LEU A 206 11.42 7.56 21.87
C LEU A 206 10.15 6.71 21.70
N GLU A 207 9.53 6.75 20.52
CA GLU A 207 8.30 5.99 20.22
C GLU A 207 8.64 4.62 19.61
N THR A 208 9.86 4.43 19.10
CA THR A 208 10.34 3.10 18.69
C THR A 208 10.63 2.25 19.94
N PRO A 209 9.90 1.13 20.18
CA PRO A 209 9.95 0.37 21.45
C PRO A 209 11.34 -0.16 21.82
N PHE A 210 12.21 -0.34 20.82
CA PHE A 210 13.56 -0.92 20.93
C PHE A 210 14.67 0.13 20.76
N SER A 211 14.35 1.43 20.80
CA SER A 211 15.36 2.50 20.62
C SER A 211 16.50 2.47 21.63
N ASN A 212 16.22 2.01 22.85
CA ASN A 212 17.19 1.94 23.94
C ASN A 212 18.29 0.89 23.69
N GLU A 213 18.10 -0.02 22.73
CA GLU A 213 19.11 -1.00 22.35
C GLU A 213 20.20 -0.41 21.44
N PHE A 214 20.01 0.83 20.97
CA PHE A 214 20.91 1.51 20.05
C PHE A 214 21.66 2.64 20.75
N THR A 215 22.97 2.69 20.54
CA THR A 215 23.84 3.79 20.97
C THR A 215 23.81 4.95 19.97
N ASN A 216 24.28 6.13 20.39
CA ASN A 216 24.37 7.31 19.52
C ASN A 216 25.18 7.07 18.23
N ASN A 217 26.18 6.17 18.29
CA ASN A 217 27.06 5.86 17.15
C ASN A 217 26.41 4.93 16.12
N ASN A 218 25.28 4.30 16.45
CA ASN A 218 24.55 3.45 15.51
C ASN A 218 23.78 4.25 14.47
N TRP A 219 23.33 5.45 14.84
CA TRP A 219 22.48 6.30 14.01
C TRP A 219 23.27 7.02 12.92
N PRO A 220 22.70 7.21 11.71
CA PRO A 220 23.32 7.99 10.66
C PRO A 220 23.54 9.44 11.11
N GLN A 221 24.72 9.99 10.83
CA GLN A 221 25.03 11.36 11.20
C GLN A 221 24.04 12.34 10.55
N MET A 222 23.45 13.22 11.35
CA MET A 222 22.62 14.32 10.87
C MET A 222 23.48 15.57 10.66
N ARG A 223 23.19 16.31 9.59
CA ARG A 223 23.74 17.65 9.32
C ARG A 223 23.42 18.60 10.49
N GLU A 224 24.29 19.58 10.73
CA GLU A 224 24.17 20.57 11.81
C GLU A 224 22.79 21.24 11.85
N LYS A 225 22.32 21.72 10.69
CA LYS A 225 21.01 22.39 10.55
C LYS A 225 19.82 21.53 11.00
N CYS A 226 19.92 20.20 10.85
CA CYS A 226 18.88 19.26 11.24
C CYS A 226 18.86 18.98 12.76
N ARG A 227 19.83 19.51 13.52
CA ARG A 227 19.88 19.44 14.99
C ARG A 227 19.15 20.62 15.64
N LEU A 228 18.79 21.64 14.87
CA LEU A 228 18.07 22.83 15.36
C LEU A 228 16.69 22.47 15.93
N PRO A 229 16.15 23.28 16.87
CA PRO A 229 14.84 23.05 17.49
C PRO A 229 13.69 22.86 16.49
N ALA A 230 13.74 23.54 15.34
CA ALA A 230 12.75 23.42 14.27
C ALA A 230 12.57 21.98 13.76
N TYR A 231 13.62 21.16 13.81
CA TYR A 231 13.62 19.76 13.37
C TYR A 231 13.32 18.76 14.49
N ARG A 232 13.13 19.20 15.74
CA ARG A 232 13.01 18.28 16.89
C ARG A 232 11.83 17.30 16.76
N ARG A 233 10.77 17.70 16.05
CA ARG A 233 9.56 16.89 15.78
C ARG A 233 9.49 16.33 14.35
N ARG A 234 10.55 16.50 13.55
CA ARG A 234 10.59 16.17 12.11
C ARG A 234 11.71 15.16 11.81
N LYS A 235 11.85 14.13 12.66
CA LYS A 235 12.89 13.08 12.54
C LYS A 235 12.25 11.70 12.50
N PRO A 236 11.50 11.41 11.42
CA PRO A 236 10.82 10.15 11.29
C PRO A 236 11.81 8.98 11.21
N ARG A 237 11.39 7.83 11.72
CA ARG A 237 12.14 6.57 11.61
C ARG A 237 11.28 5.57 10.86
N ILE A 238 11.79 5.11 9.73
CA ILE A 238 11.20 4.03 8.95
C ILE A 238 11.84 2.72 9.43
N VAL A 239 11.02 1.79 9.88
CA VAL A 239 11.45 0.49 10.37
C VAL A 239 10.89 -0.58 9.45
N MET A 240 11.78 -1.29 8.76
CA MET A 240 11.44 -2.38 7.84
C MET A 240 11.41 -3.71 8.58
N ASN A 241 10.57 -4.63 8.12
CA ASN A 241 10.43 -5.96 8.70
C ASN A 241 11.74 -6.77 8.68
N ARG A 242 11.98 -7.53 9.76
CA ARG A 242 13.18 -8.36 9.92
C ARG A 242 13.25 -9.54 8.94
N ASP A 243 12.12 -10.04 8.46
CA ASP A 243 12.04 -11.20 7.58
C ASP A 243 12.61 -10.85 6.20
N SER A 244 12.37 -9.62 5.72
CA SER A 244 13.00 -9.10 4.50
C SER A 244 14.52 -9.13 4.62
N ARG A 245 15.06 -8.74 5.78
CA ARG A 245 16.49 -8.85 6.07
C ARG A 245 16.95 -10.30 6.12
N ASP A 246 16.26 -11.19 6.84
CA ASP A 246 16.67 -12.59 6.99
C ASP A 246 16.70 -13.35 5.65
N HIS A 247 15.84 -12.97 4.71
CA HIS A 247 15.84 -13.52 3.37
C HIS A 247 17.07 -13.10 2.54
N LEU A 248 17.66 -11.92 2.77
CA LEU A 248 18.65 -11.33 1.86
C LEU A 248 20.05 -11.97 1.91
N PRO A 249 20.68 -12.27 3.05
CA PRO A 249 22.03 -12.85 3.08
C PRO A 249 22.08 -14.30 2.61
N TYR A 250 21.07 -15.11 2.96
CA TYR A 250 21.13 -16.57 2.76
C TYR A 250 20.22 -17.06 1.64
N GLN A 251 18.98 -16.56 1.58
CA GLN A 251 18.01 -17.07 0.62
C GLN A 251 18.14 -16.35 -0.72
N HIS A 252 18.57 -15.08 -0.75
CA HIS A 252 18.74 -14.36 -2.01
C HIS A 252 19.67 -15.08 -3.00
N VAL A 253 20.78 -15.68 -2.57
CA VAL A 253 21.68 -16.40 -3.50
C VAL A 253 20.95 -17.56 -4.19
N HIS A 254 20.17 -18.33 -3.42
CA HIS A 254 19.47 -19.54 -3.87
C HIS A 254 18.05 -19.30 -4.40
N SER A 255 17.50 -18.11 -4.20
CA SER A 255 16.17 -17.73 -4.65
C SER A 255 16.10 -17.64 -6.17
N SER A 256 14.98 -18.09 -6.72
CA SER A 256 14.67 -17.94 -8.14
C SER A 256 14.61 -16.46 -8.53
N THR A 257 14.83 -16.15 -9.81
CA THR A 257 14.71 -14.79 -10.34
C THR A 257 13.33 -14.18 -10.07
N VAL A 258 12.28 -15.00 -10.03
CA VAL A 258 10.92 -14.59 -9.66
C VAL A 258 10.86 -14.08 -8.22
N ALA A 259 11.36 -14.88 -7.27
CA ALA A 259 11.32 -14.54 -5.85
C ALA A 259 12.14 -13.27 -5.59
N LYS A 260 13.30 -13.14 -6.23
CA LYS A 260 14.14 -11.94 -6.18
C LYS A 260 13.38 -10.69 -6.65
N ASN A 261 12.77 -10.73 -7.83
CA ASN A 261 12.03 -9.59 -8.37
C ASN A 261 10.86 -9.17 -7.46
N ARG A 262 10.10 -10.12 -6.92
CA ARG A 262 9.00 -9.83 -5.98
C ARG A 262 9.49 -9.20 -4.69
N LEU A 263 10.52 -9.78 -4.07
CA LEU A 263 11.08 -9.24 -2.84
C LEU A 263 11.60 -7.81 -3.06
N MET A 264 12.33 -7.58 -4.14
CA MET A 264 12.82 -6.23 -4.48
C MET A 264 11.67 -5.25 -4.68
N PHE A 265 10.59 -5.69 -5.34
CA PHE A 265 9.43 -4.86 -5.57
C PHE A 265 8.74 -4.49 -4.27
N VAL A 266 8.49 -5.45 -3.38
CA VAL A 266 7.80 -5.14 -2.12
C VAL A 266 8.67 -4.27 -1.22
N ILE A 267 9.98 -4.55 -1.11
CA ILE A 267 10.88 -3.66 -0.36
C ILE A 267 10.78 -2.22 -0.89
N ALA A 268 10.75 -2.03 -2.22
CA ALA A 268 10.62 -0.70 -2.82
C ALA A 268 9.26 -0.05 -2.50
N VAL A 269 8.16 -0.79 -2.65
CA VAL A 269 6.80 -0.28 -2.39
C VAL A 269 6.61 0.06 -0.92
N THR A 270 6.97 -0.86 -0.01
CA THR A 270 6.93 -0.64 1.44
C THR A 270 7.81 0.54 1.84
N LEU A 271 9.01 0.67 1.29
CA LEU A 271 9.86 1.83 1.61
C LEU A 271 9.18 3.14 1.21
N VAL A 272 8.60 3.22 0.01
CA VAL A 272 7.92 4.44 -0.45
C VAL A 272 6.62 4.70 0.32
N HIS A 273 5.91 3.64 0.71
CA HIS A 273 4.76 3.71 1.61
C HIS A 273 5.15 4.42 2.91
N GLU A 274 6.20 3.93 3.58
CA GLU A 274 6.67 4.53 4.82
C GLU A 274 7.25 5.95 4.62
N VAL A 275 7.84 6.22 3.46
CA VAL A 275 8.25 7.59 3.09
C VAL A 275 7.05 8.53 3.01
N ALA A 276 5.86 8.07 2.58
CA ALA A 276 4.65 8.90 2.55
C ALA A 276 4.27 9.40 3.96
N HIS A 277 4.29 8.49 4.93
CA HIS A 277 4.09 8.81 6.36
C HIS A 277 5.17 9.74 6.89
N ALA A 278 6.44 9.42 6.62
CA ALA A 278 7.58 10.22 7.06
C ALA A 278 7.56 11.64 6.48
N TYR A 279 7.14 11.78 5.22
CA TYR A 279 6.97 13.06 4.55
C TYR A 279 5.86 13.89 5.20
N HIS A 280 4.71 13.28 5.52
CA HIS A 280 3.64 13.96 6.24
C HIS A 280 4.12 14.49 7.61
N MET A 281 4.95 13.72 8.33
CA MET A 281 5.59 14.15 9.58
C MET A 281 6.57 15.31 9.38
N LEU A 282 7.35 15.33 8.29
CA LEU A 282 8.24 16.44 7.95
C LEU A 282 7.47 17.74 7.76
N LEU A 283 6.30 17.69 7.12
CA LEU A 283 5.42 18.85 6.96
C LEU A 283 4.89 19.39 8.30
N GLY A 284 5.13 18.70 9.41
CA GLY A 284 4.70 19.11 10.75
C GLY A 284 3.18 19.05 10.95
N LYS A 285 2.50 18.26 10.11
CA LYS A 285 1.05 18.10 10.14
C LYS A 285 0.67 17.03 11.19
N GLY A 286 -0.52 17.17 11.77
CA GLY A 286 -1.05 16.36 12.88
C GLY A 286 -1.28 14.87 12.57
N ARG A 287 -2.52 14.38 12.74
CA ARG A 287 -2.89 13.02 12.29
C ARG A 287 -2.93 12.96 10.76
N ASP A 288 -2.67 11.78 10.21
CA ASP A 288 -2.70 11.54 8.77
C ASP A 288 -4.07 11.88 8.19
N PRO A 289 -4.12 12.66 7.10
CA PRO A 289 -5.36 12.95 6.43
C PRO A 289 -5.79 11.75 5.57
N LEU A 290 -7.08 11.63 5.33
CA LEU A 290 -7.61 10.78 4.27
C LEU A 290 -7.29 11.42 2.92
N TRP A 291 -6.92 10.61 1.94
CA TRP A 291 -6.61 11.10 0.60
C TRP A 291 -7.83 11.74 -0.07
N SER A 292 -8.99 11.11 0.06
CA SER A 292 -10.26 11.63 -0.43
C SER A 292 -11.39 11.19 0.49
N ARG A 293 -12.60 11.72 0.27
CA ARG A 293 -13.80 11.27 1.00
C ARG A 293 -14.13 9.81 0.69
N ASN A 294 -13.65 9.27 -0.43
CA ASN A 294 -13.94 7.90 -0.85
C ASN A 294 -12.90 6.89 -0.30
N ASP A 295 -11.75 7.38 0.15
CA ASP A 295 -10.64 6.54 0.64
C ASP A 295 -10.69 6.40 2.18
N ILE A 296 -11.87 6.11 2.71
CA ILE A 296 -12.15 6.16 4.16
C ILE A 296 -11.43 5.08 4.97
N TYR A 297 -10.90 4.05 4.31
CA TYR A 297 -10.23 2.90 4.94
C TYR A 297 -8.74 2.85 4.61
N LEU A 298 -8.27 3.75 3.75
CA LEU A 298 -6.88 3.71 3.31
C LEU A 298 -6.06 4.63 4.19
N GLU A 299 -5.09 4.04 4.86
CA GLU A 299 -4.02 4.85 5.42
C GLU A 299 -3.27 5.59 4.31
N LEU A 300 -2.50 6.59 4.72
CA LEU A 300 -1.86 7.51 3.78
C LEU A 300 -0.96 6.77 2.76
N GLY A 301 -0.13 5.83 3.21
CA GLY A 301 0.71 5.05 2.30
C GLY A 301 -0.09 4.12 1.37
N SER A 302 -1.16 3.49 1.85
CA SER A 302 -2.04 2.66 1.00
C SER A 302 -2.74 3.48 -0.08
N SER A 303 -3.17 4.70 0.23
CA SER A 303 -3.73 5.60 -0.77
C SER A 303 -2.72 5.95 -1.87
N ARG A 304 -1.44 6.07 -1.51
CA ARG A 304 -0.35 6.28 -2.48
C ARG A 304 -0.20 5.07 -3.39
N GLU A 305 -0.18 3.87 -2.82
CA GLU A 305 -0.08 2.63 -3.61
C GLU A 305 -1.23 2.52 -4.59
N GLN A 306 -2.47 2.72 -4.14
CA GLN A 306 -3.63 2.65 -5.02
C GLN A 306 -3.56 3.67 -6.17
N ARG A 307 -3.09 4.90 -5.91
CA ARG A 307 -3.02 5.96 -6.91
C ARG A 307 -1.90 5.77 -7.92
N VAL A 308 -0.73 5.31 -7.47
CA VAL A 308 0.46 5.18 -8.32
C VAL A 308 0.54 3.81 -8.99
N LEU A 309 0.18 2.75 -8.26
CA LEU A 309 0.28 1.37 -8.71
C LEU A 309 -1.04 0.81 -9.24
N GLY A 310 -2.17 1.44 -8.92
CA GLY A 310 -3.51 0.96 -9.30
C GLY A 310 -4.15 0.01 -8.27
N GLY A 311 -3.46 -0.30 -7.18
CA GLY A 311 -3.99 -1.13 -6.10
C GLY A 311 -3.03 -1.25 -4.92
N MET A 312 -3.51 -1.83 -3.81
CA MET A 312 -2.69 -2.14 -2.64
C MET A 312 -1.96 -3.45 -2.86
N ILE A 313 -0.64 -3.46 -2.69
CA ILE A 313 0.15 -4.66 -2.93
C ILE A 313 0.31 -5.43 -1.62
N GLY A 314 -0.49 -6.48 -1.47
CA GLY A 314 -0.38 -7.45 -0.37
C GLY A 314 0.67 -8.52 -0.68
N GLU A 315 1.38 -8.97 0.35
CA GLU A 315 2.35 -10.05 0.22
C GLU A 315 1.74 -11.43 0.54
N GLY A 316 2.06 -12.39 -0.33
CA GLY A 316 2.53 -13.71 0.08
C GLY A 316 3.90 -13.95 -0.56
N PHE A 317 4.88 -14.53 0.16
CA PHE A 317 6.23 -14.78 -0.39
C PHE A 317 6.22 -15.57 -1.72
N ARG A 318 5.16 -16.34 -1.97
CA ARG A 318 4.97 -17.14 -3.19
C ARG A 318 4.25 -16.42 -4.32
N MET A 319 3.55 -15.32 -4.06
CA MET A 319 2.80 -14.52 -5.04
C MET A 319 2.33 -13.20 -4.44
N LEU A 320 2.41 -12.12 -5.21
CA LEU A 320 1.88 -10.82 -4.79
C LEU A 320 0.42 -10.69 -5.25
N PHE A 321 -0.40 -10.05 -4.44
CA PHE A 321 -1.80 -9.80 -4.75
C PHE A 321 -2.14 -8.33 -4.65
N SER A 322 -3.12 -7.94 -5.45
CA SER A 322 -3.86 -6.72 -5.26
C SER A 322 -5.27 -7.11 -4.79
N MET A 323 -5.78 -6.42 -3.77
CA MET A 323 -7.08 -6.72 -3.19
C MET A 323 -7.90 -5.44 -3.02
N ASP A 324 -9.16 -5.51 -3.41
CA ASP A 324 -10.18 -4.51 -3.10
C ASP A 324 -11.29 -5.17 -2.26
N ILE A 325 -11.71 -4.52 -1.18
CA ILE A 325 -12.70 -5.05 -0.24
C ILE A 325 -13.83 -4.04 -0.09
N ILE A 326 -15.06 -4.49 -0.32
CA ILE A 326 -16.27 -3.68 -0.13
C ILE A 326 -17.12 -4.33 0.95
N ALA A 327 -17.31 -3.59 2.04
CA ALA A 327 -18.25 -3.95 3.09
C ALA A 327 -19.70 -3.74 2.62
N TYR A 328 -20.60 -4.62 3.01
CA TYR A 328 -22.02 -4.48 2.73
C TYR A 328 -22.89 -4.93 3.91
N ILE A 329 -24.14 -4.45 3.95
CA ILE A 329 -25.07 -4.66 5.08
C ILE A 329 -26.33 -5.46 4.71
N ASN A 330 -26.58 -5.66 3.41
CA ASN A 330 -27.71 -6.44 2.90
C ASN A 330 -27.44 -6.92 1.46
N LEU A 331 -28.32 -7.78 0.93
CA LEU A 331 -28.17 -8.37 -0.41
C LEU A 331 -28.20 -7.34 -1.55
N GLN A 332 -28.94 -6.24 -1.42
CA GLN A 332 -28.97 -5.20 -2.44
C GLN A 332 -27.62 -4.44 -2.50
N ALA A 333 -27.05 -4.13 -1.33
CA ALA A 333 -25.71 -3.53 -1.22
C ALA A 333 -24.63 -4.50 -1.71
N ARG A 334 -24.81 -5.80 -1.50
CA ARG A 334 -23.95 -6.85 -2.06
C ARG A 334 -23.97 -6.86 -3.58
N ASP A 335 -25.15 -6.83 -4.21
CA ASP A 335 -25.25 -6.81 -5.67
C ASP A 335 -24.63 -5.55 -6.26
N TYR A 336 -24.73 -4.43 -5.56
CA TYR A 336 -24.01 -3.20 -5.92
C TYR A 336 -22.49 -3.39 -5.80
N ALA A 337 -22.00 -3.91 -4.67
CA ALA A 337 -20.58 -4.19 -4.46
C ALA A 337 -20.02 -5.13 -5.54
N PHE A 338 -20.78 -6.17 -5.89
CA PHE A 338 -20.46 -7.09 -6.97
C PHE A 338 -20.35 -6.36 -8.29
N LYS A 339 -21.39 -5.62 -8.70
CA LYS A 339 -21.37 -4.84 -9.95
C LYS A 339 -20.23 -3.84 -10.01
N TYR A 340 -19.89 -3.23 -8.88
CA TYR A 340 -18.76 -2.30 -8.79
C TYR A 340 -17.43 -3.03 -9.04
N LEU A 341 -17.18 -4.15 -8.37
CA LEU A 341 -15.95 -4.95 -8.52
C LEU A 341 -15.86 -5.67 -9.87
N THR A 342 -16.97 -5.87 -10.56
CA THR A 342 -17.04 -6.50 -11.89
C THR A 342 -17.30 -5.50 -13.01
N LYS A 343 -17.12 -4.18 -12.80
CA LYS A 343 -17.29 -3.18 -13.86
C LYS A 343 -16.04 -3.11 -14.74
N ASP A 344 -16.19 -3.05 -16.07
CA ASP A 344 -15.06 -3.06 -17.03
C ASP A 344 -14.06 -1.90 -16.84
N ASP A 345 -14.52 -0.78 -16.27
CA ASP A 345 -13.69 0.40 -15.97
C ASP A 345 -13.09 0.38 -14.55
N ASN A 346 -13.37 -0.65 -13.75
CA ASN A 346 -12.72 -0.86 -12.47
C ASN A 346 -11.31 -1.46 -12.72
N PRO A 347 -10.22 -0.90 -12.15
CA PRO A 347 -8.89 -1.51 -12.24
C PRO A 347 -8.88 -2.95 -11.70
N PHE A 348 -9.80 -3.26 -10.79
CA PHE A 348 -10.05 -4.57 -10.23
C PHE A 348 -11.06 -5.41 -11.01
N HIS A 349 -11.44 -5.03 -12.24
CA HIS A 349 -12.44 -5.75 -13.04
C HIS A 349 -12.21 -7.26 -12.94
N THR A 350 -13.22 -7.98 -12.45
CA THR A 350 -13.26 -9.44 -12.34
C THR A 350 -14.32 -10.00 -13.28
N LYS A 351 -13.98 -11.00 -14.09
CA LYS A 351 -15.00 -11.87 -14.70
C LYS A 351 -15.43 -12.83 -13.61
N ALA A 352 -16.72 -12.84 -13.29
CA ALA A 352 -17.28 -13.92 -12.48
C ALA A 352 -16.83 -15.25 -13.08
N SER A 353 -16.36 -16.19 -12.24
CA SER A 353 -16.09 -17.56 -12.68
C SER A 353 -17.26 -18.02 -13.54
N THR A 354 -16.96 -18.41 -14.77
CA THR A 354 -17.93 -18.82 -15.81
C THR A 354 -18.83 -19.98 -15.37
N ASP A 355 -18.51 -20.60 -14.24
CA ASP A 355 -19.26 -21.69 -13.63
C ASP A 355 -20.63 -21.25 -13.10
N GLY A 356 -20.94 -19.96 -13.02
CA GLY A 356 -22.25 -19.42 -12.61
C GLY A 356 -22.65 -19.74 -11.16
N LYS A 357 -21.85 -20.52 -10.44
CA LYS A 357 -22.06 -20.90 -9.05
C LYS A 357 -21.33 -19.90 -8.17
N VAL A 358 -22.10 -18.99 -7.57
CA VAL A 358 -21.69 -18.25 -6.37
C VAL A 358 -21.26 -19.29 -5.34
N LYS A 359 -19.96 -19.50 -5.16
CA LYS A 359 -19.43 -20.44 -4.18
C LYS A 359 -19.44 -19.72 -2.83
N ASN A 360 -20.12 -20.31 -1.85
CA ASN A 360 -20.04 -19.88 -0.45
C ASN A 360 -18.60 -20.13 0.03
N TRP A 361 -17.85 -19.07 0.24
CA TRP A 361 -16.48 -19.16 0.73
C TRP A 361 -16.45 -19.22 2.26
N PRO A 362 -15.35 -19.74 2.84
CA PRO A 362 -15.17 -19.72 4.28
C PRO A 362 -15.19 -18.28 4.80
N VAL A 363 -15.91 -18.13 5.89
CA VAL A 363 -16.10 -16.87 6.62
C VAL A 363 -14.80 -16.50 7.33
N LEU A 364 -14.31 -15.29 7.10
CA LEU A 364 -13.22 -14.71 7.88
C LEU A 364 -13.81 -13.72 8.89
N ASP A 365 -13.44 -13.85 10.17
CA ASP A 365 -13.77 -12.84 11.17
C ASP A 365 -13.09 -11.52 10.77
N ALA A 366 -13.76 -10.41 11.03
CA ALA A 366 -13.22 -9.07 10.79
C ALA A 366 -11.78 -8.92 11.29
N ASP A 367 -11.50 -9.39 12.52
CA ASP A 367 -10.20 -9.27 13.18
C ASP A 367 -9.20 -10.38 12.82
N SER A 368 -9.49 -11.21 11.81
CA SER A 368 -8.71 -12.41 11.48
C SER A 368 -7.77 -12.26 10.29
N PHE A 369 -7.72 -11.08 9.65
CA PHE A 369 -6.82 -10.82 8.54
C PHE A 369 -5.89 -9.65 8.83
N ARG A 370 -4.66 -9.70 8.29
CA ARG A 370 -3.67 -8.64 8.44
C ARG A 370 -4.13 -7.40 7.67
N GLY A 371 -4.20 -6.24 8.33
CA GLY A 371 -4.81 -5.03 7.76
C GLY A 371 -6.32 -4.89 8.06
N SER A 372 -6.89 -5.75 8.91
CA SER A 372 -8.28 -5.63 9.39
C SER A 372 -8.63 -4.31 10.01
N GLU A 373 -7.72 -3.81 10.81
CA GLU A 373 -7.73 -2.50 11.44
C GLU A 373 -7.79 -1.35 10.43
N LEU A 374 -7.37 -1.58 9.18
CA LEU A 374 -7.40 -0.60 8.11
C LEU A 374 -8.71 -0.69 7.32
N CYS A 375 -9.17 -1.89 6.99
CA CYS A 375 -10.21 -2.10 5.98
C CYS A 375 -11.61 -2.45 6.52
N ILE A 376 -11.75 -2.73 7.82
CA ILE A 376 -13.02 -3.22 8.37
C ILE A 376 -13.57 -2.29 9.46
N ASP A 377 -14.71 -1.67 9.13
CA ASP A 377 -15.62 -1.09 10.12
C ASP A 377 -16.25 -2.25 10.92
N GLY A 378 -16.05 -2.27 12.25
CA GLY A 378 -16.61 -3.29 13.14
C GLY A 378 -18.15 -3.33 13.18
N ARG A 379 -18.83 -2.39 12.50
CA ARG A 379 -20.28 -2.41 12.29
C ARG A 379 -20.71 -3.25 11.09
N CYS A 380 -19.81 -3.54 10.15
CA CYS A 380 -20.09 -4.37 8.99
C CYS A 380 -19.88 -5.86 9.35
N GLN A 381 -20.78 -6.72 8.87
CA GLN A 381 -20.74 -8.16 9.16
C GLN A 381 -20.45 -9.00 7.91
N GLN A 382 -20.35 -8.37 6.74
CA GLN A 382 -20.20 -9.03 5.45
C GLN A 382 -19.34 -8.18 4.51
N TYR A 383 -18.50 -8.85 3.73
CA TYR A 383 -17.55 -8.21 2.81
C TYR A 383 -17.48 -8.97 1.50
N LEU A 384 -17.25 -8.24 0.41
CA LEU A 384 -16.92 -8.79 -0.89
C LEU A 384 -15.50 -8.37 -1.23
N ALA A 385 -14.62 -9.35 -1.44
CA ALA A 385 -13.21 -9.12 -1.79
C ALA A 385 -12.94 -9.53 -3.24
N ALA A 386 -12.41 -8.60 -4.04
CA ALA A 386 -11.83 -8.89 -5.35
C ALA A 386 -10.32 -9.06 -5.18
N ILE A 387 -9.80 -10.24 -5.53
CA ILE A 387 -8.38 -10.58 -5.41
C ILE A 387 -7.80 -10.84 -6.80
N GLN A 388 -6.75 -10.10 -7.12
CA GLN A 388 -5.98 -10.24 -8.35
C GLN A 388 -4.56 -10.66 -8.02
N ALA A 389 -4.03 -11.67 -8.71
CA ALA A 389 -2.61 -11.96 -8.61
C ALA A 389 -1.80 -11.07 -9.53
N VAL A 390 -0.73 -10.50 -9.00
CA VAL A 390 0.18 -9.63 -9.72
C VAL A 390 1.17 -10.49 -10.53
N SER A 391 1.20 -10.25 -11.85
CA SER A 391 2.09 -10.98 -12.74
C SER A 391 3.56 -10.58 -12.50
N VAL A 392 4.48 -11.53 -12.63
CA VAL A 392 5.91 -11.23 -12.47
C VAL A 392 6.39 -10.31 -13.60
N LYS A 393 5.78 -10.40 -14.79
CA LYS A 393 6.05 -9.50 -15.91
C LYS A 393 5.73 -8.05 -15.56
N TRP A 394 4.60 -7.80 -14.90
CA TRP A 394 4.22 -6.46 -14.44
C TRP A 394 5.22 -5.94 -13.39
N ILE A 395 5.65 -6.78 -12.45
CA ILE A 395 6.68 -6.42 -11.46
C ILE A 395 7.99 -6.02 -12.15
N ILE A 396 8.45 -6.84 -13.10
CA ILE A 396 9.70 -6.58 -13.84
C ILE A 396 9.61 -5.30 -14.67
N ALA A 397 8.44 -4.95 -15.22
CA ALA A 397 8.26 -3.74 -15.99
C ALA A 397 8.63 -2.48 -15.19
N TRP A 398 8.27 -2.41 -13.90
CA TRP A 398 8.68 -1.31 -13.02
C TRP A 398 10.20 -1.16 -12.88
N PHE A 399 10.96 -2.24 -13.06
CA PHE A 399 12.42 -2.24 -13.04
C PHE A 399 13.06 -1.98 -14.41
N ARG A 400 12.31 -1.48 -15.39
CA ARG A 400 12.77 -1.18 -16.75
C ARG A 400 12.53 0.28 -17.10
N GLU A 401 13.48 0.91 -17.79
CA GLU A 401 13.37 2.33 -18.16
C GLU A 401 12.22 2.58 -19.14
N GLU A 402 11.90 1.61 -19.98
CA GLU A 402 10.82 1.69 -20.98
C GLU A 402 9.46 1.97 -20.33
N GLU A 403 9.15 1.32 -19.19
CA GLU A 403 7.93 1.55 -18.42
C GLU A 403 7.84 3.01 -17.93
N TRP A 404 8.97 3.58 -17.49
CA TRP A 404 9.02 4.96 -17.03
C TRP A 404 8.92 5.95 -18.17
N VAL A 405 9.48 5.64 -19.34
CA VAL A 405 9.32 6.45 -20.56
C VAL A 405 7.86 6.49 -21.00
N GLU A 406 7.17 5.33 -21.03
CA GLU A 406 5.73 5.26 -21.33
C GLU A 406 4.94 6.13 -20.35
N ARG A 407 5.22 6.02 -19.05
CA ARG A 407 4.53 6.80 -18.01
C ARG A 407 4.79 8.30 -18.02
N ARG A 408 5.90 8.77 -18.60
CA ARG A 408 6.14 10.22 -18.77
C ARG A 408 5.30 10.83 -19.90
N GLN A 409 4.73 10.00 -20.77
CA GLN A 409 3.93 10.46 -21.91
C GLN A 409 2.45 10.64 -21.61
N HIS A 410 1.96 10.13 -20.47
CA HIS A 410 0.59 10.33 -19.99
C HIS A 410 0.58 11.06 -18.65
#